data_AF-A0A953Q928-F1
#
_entry.id   AF-A0A953Q928-F1
#
_cell.length_a   1.000
_cell.length_b   1.000
_cell.length_c   1.000
_cell.angle_alpha   90.00
_cell.angle_beta   90.00
_cell.angle_gamma   90.00
#
_symmetry.space_group_name_H-M   'P 1'
#
loop_
_entity.id
_entity.type
_entity.pdbx_description
1 polymer ?
#
loop_
_entity_poly.entity_id
_entity_poly.type
_entity_poly.pdbx_seq_one_letter_code
_entity_poly.pdbx_strand_id
1 'polypeptide(L)'
;MHTDSKSSFAVVRYNARTYESGGVMVVIRGRENAEATLKQFERSQGSEERNAGWRYFLEKTDLRAGMDPQEATNLRQARLEIRESQP
;
A
#
# COMPACT_ATOMS: atom_id res chain seq x y z
N MET A 1 -16.88 9.42 -15.06
CA MET A 1 -15.58 9.21 -14.36
C MET A 1 -15.75 9.66 -12.93
N HIS A 2 -15.81 8.73 -11.95
CA HIS A 2 -15.84 9.11 -10.54
C HIS A 2 -14.43 9.54 -10.13
N THR A 3 -14.21 10.85 -9.98
CA THR A 3 -12.97 11.39 -9.44
C THR A 3 -12.91 10.99 -7.96
N ASP A 4 -12.19 9.92 -7.65
CA ASP A 4 -11.99 9.40 -6.28
C ASP A 4 -11.03 10.31 -5.48
N SER A 5 -10.99 11.61 -5.79
CA SER A 5 -10.09 12.64 -5.24
C SER A 5 -10.27 12.83 -3.73
N LYS A 6 -11.39 12.35 -3.16
CA LYS A 6 -11.65 12.41 -1.71
C LYS A 6 -11.16 11.17 -0.96
N SER A 7 -10.91 10.05 -1.63
CA SER A 7 -10.47 8.82 -0.98
C SER A 7 -8.97 8.79 -0.77
N SER A 8 -8.55 8.04 0.23
CA SER A 8 -7.15 7.72 0.49
C SER A 8 -6.80 6.36 -0.10
N PHE A 9 -5.54 6.20 -0.46
CA PHE A 9 -4.96 4.97 -0.96
C PHE A 9 -3.63 4.71 -0.28
N ALA A 10 -3.41 3.47 0.17
CA ALA A 10 -2.12 3.02 0.64
C ALA A 10 -1.35 2.38 -0.51
N VAL A 11 -0.09 2.75 -0.69
CA VAL A 11 0.86 1.97 -1.48
C VAL A 11 1.42 0.90 -0.56
N VAL A 12 1.17 -0.36 -0.86
CA VAL A 12 1.59 -1.49 -0.03
C VAL A 12 2.66 -2.27 -0.77
N ARG A 13 3.76 -2.59 -0.08
CA ARG A 13 4.81 -3.46 -0.60
C ARG A 13 4.54 -4.90 -0.20
N TYR A 14 4.77 -5.84 -1.11
CA TYR A 14 4.63 -7.27 -0.84
C TYR A 14 5.61 -8.08 -1.68
N ASN A 15 5.93 -9.28 -1.24
CA ASN A 15 6.71 -10.23 -2.01
C ASN A 15 5.77 -11.21 -2.72
N ALA A 16 5.75 -11.19 -4.05
CA ALA A 16 4.90 -12.03 -4.87
C ALA A 16 5.32 -13.52 -4.88
N ARG A 17 6.53 -13.83 -4.39
CA ARG A 17 7.06 -15.21 -4.32
C ARG A 17 6.88 -15.84 -2.95
N THR A 18 7.11 -15.09 -1.89
CA THR A 18 7.04 -15.58 -0.50
C THR A 18 5.75 -15.20 0.21
N TYR A 19 4.91 -14.36 -0.40
CA TYR A 19 3.70 -13.77 0.20
C TYR A 19 3.97 -12.90 1.44
N GLU A 20 5.24 -12.54 1.67
CA GLU A 20 5.61 -11.65 2.76
C GLU A 20 5.09 -10.23 2.52
N SER A 21 4.51 -9.64 3.56
CA SER A 21 4.12 -8.23 3.56
C SER A 21 5.34 -7.36 3.85
N GLY A 22 5.61 -6.40 2.97
CA GLY A 22 6.60 -5.34 3.19
C GLY A 22 6.01 -4.10 3.87
N GLY A 23 4.72 -4.13 4.21
CA GLY A 23 4.02 -3.03 4.88
C GLY A 23 3.55 -1.92 3.94
N VAL A 24 2.91 -0.92 4.55
CA VAL A 24 2.51 0.32 3.87
C VAL A 24 3.76 1.17 3.66
N MET A 25 3.95 1.67 2.44
CA MET A 25 5.05 2.58 2.09
C MET A 25 4.64 4.05 2.24
N VAL A 26 3.39 4.37 1.90
CA VAL A 26 2.82 5.72 1.99
C VAL A 26 1.29 5.67 1.86
N VAL A 27 0.59 6.62 2.48
CA VAL A 27 -0.85 6.85 2.29
C VAL A 27 -1.07 8.17 1.55
N ILE A 28 -1.76 8.12 0.42
CA ILE A 28 -1.92 9.23 -0.54
C ILE A 28 -3.39 9.53 -0.75
N ARG A 29 -3.73 10.81 -0.86
CA ARG A 29 -5.08 11.24 -1.22
C ARG A 29 -5.25 11.33 -2.74
N GLY A 30 -6.35 10.75 -3.22
CA GLY A 30 -6.74 10.75 -4.61
C GLY A 30 -6.07 9.64 -5.42
N ARG A 31 -6.87 9.00 -6.28
CA ARG A 31 -6.45 7.84 -7.07
C ARG A 31 -5.30 8.16 -8.03
N GLU A 32 -5.38 9.28 -8.75
CA GLU A 32 -4.37 9.65 -9.75
C GLU A 32 -2.99 9.87 -9.11
N ASN A 33 -2.95 10.55 -7.96
CA ASN A 33 -1.71 10.75 -7.19
C ASN A 33 -1.15 9.41 -6.69
N ALA A 34 -2.03 8.52 -6.23
CA ALA A 34 -1.64 7.19 -5.77
C ALA A 34 -1.06 6.34 -6.91
N GLU A 35 -1.69 6.35 -8.09
CA GLU A 35 -1.20 5.66 -9.29
C GLU A 35 0.13 6.23 -9.79
N ALA A 36 0.30 7.55 -9.77
CA ALA A 36 1.57 8.19 -10.11
C ALA A 36 2.69 7.77 -9.15
N THR A 37 2.38 7.73 -7.85
CA THR A 37 3.37 7.36 -6.83
C THR A 37 3.71 5.88 -6.86
N LEU A 38 2.73 5.00 -7.10
CA LEU A 38 2.97 3.57 -7.34
C LEU A 38 3.98 3.38 -8.47
N LYS A 39 3.74 4.03 -9.62
CA LYS A 39 4.64 3.96 -10.77
C LYS A 39 6.03 4.51 -10.45
N GLN A 40 6.12 5.52 -9.59
CA GLN A 40 7.41 6.03 -9.13
C GLN A 40 8.17 4.98 -8.32
N PHE A 41 7.52 4.31 -7.37
CA PHE A 41 8.12 3.20 -6.60
C PHE A 41 8.57 2.05 -7.51
N GLU A 42 7.75 1.66 -8.47
CA GLU A 42 8.10 0.59 -9.42
C GLU A 42 9.31 0.96 -10.29
N ARG A 43 9.43 2.24 -10.69
CA ARG A 43 10.56 2.76 -11.46
C ARG A 43 11.83 2.88 -10.63
N SER A 44 11.73 3.31 -9.37
CA SER A 44 12.88 3.44 -8.47
C SER A 44 13.33 2.11 -7.86
N GLN A 45 12.49 1.07 -7.93
CA GLN A 45 12.81 -0.25 -7.41
C GLN A 45 14.08 -0.82 -8.03
N GLY A 46 14.95 -1.38 -7.19
CA GLY A 46 16.17 -2.05 -7.65
C GLY A 46 15.89 -3.35 -8.41
N SER A 47 16.78 -3.72 -9.33
CA SER A 47 16.69 -5.01 -10.04
C SER A 47 16.78 -6.20 -9.08
N GLU A 48 17.59 -6.11 -8.03
CA GLU A 48 17.71 -7.15 -7.00
C GLU A 48 16.37 -7.37 -6.26
N GLU A 49 15.71 -6.29 -5.85
CA GLU A 49 14.41 -6.39 -5.18
C GLU A 49 13.32 -6.97 -6.10
N ARG A 50 13.31 -6.57 -7.37
CA ARG A 50 12.41 -7.15 -8.37
C ARG A 50 12.69 -8.65 -8.57
N ASN A 51 13.96 -9.02 -8.66
CA ASN A 51 14.40 -10.40 -8.81
C ASN A 51 14.09 -11.24 -7.57
N ALA A 52 14.08 -10.64 -6.38
CA ALA A 52 13.65 -11.27 -5.13
C ALA A 52 12.12 -11.42 -5.02
N GLY A 53 11.35 -10.79 -5.91
CA GLY A 53 9.89 -10.89 -5.96
C GLY A 53 9.13 -9.76 -5.31
N TRP A 54 9.81 -8.73 -4.79
CA TRP A 54 9.14 -7.56 -4.21
C TRP A 54 8.39 -6.78 -5.29
N ARG A 55 7.17 -6.34 -4.95
CA ARG A 55 6.25 -5.57 -5.78
C ARG A 55 5.44 -4.61 -4.91
N TYR A 56 4.66 -3.77 -5.57
CA TYR A 56 3.77 -2.79 -4.93
C TYR A 56 2.35 -2.92 -5.50
N PHE A 57 1.35 -2.59 -4.70
CA PHE A 57 -0.03 -2.42 -5.17
C PHE A 57 -0.70 -1.25 -4.44
N LEU A 58 -1.83 -0.81 -5.00
CA LEU A 58 -2.68 0.20 -4.39
C LEU A 58 -3.86 -0.45 -3.68
N GLU A 59 -4.06 -0.05 -2.43
CA GLU A 59 -5.19 -0.45 -1.62
C GLU A 59 -6.00 0.80 -1.27
N LYS A 60 -7.31 0.81 -1.56
CA LYS A 60 -8.19 1.89 -1.09
C LYS A 60 -8.33 1.79 0.42
N THR A 61 -8.18 2.91 1.11
CA THR A 61 -8.13 2.94 2.57
C THR A 61 -8.83 4.17 3.14
N ASP A 62 -9.26 4.06 4.39
CA ASP A 62 -9.75 5.15 5.25
C ASP A 62 -8.63 5.72 6.14
N LEU A 63 -7.41 5.19 6.04
CA LEU A 63 -6.24 5.78 6.71
C LEU A 63 -5.99 7.22 6.22
N ARG A 64 -5.44 8.04 7.12
CA ARG A 64 -5.13 9.44 6.83
C ARG A 64 -3.96 9.54 5.87
N ALA A 65 -4.11 10.29 4.78
CA ALA A 65 -3.00 10.60 3.90
C ALA A 65 -1.88 11.35 4.64
N GLY A 66 -0.63 10.98 4.39
CA GLY A 66 0.55 11.49 5.10
C GLY A 66 0.77 10.91 6.51
N MET A 67 -0.02 9.90 6.92
CA MET A 67 0.26 9.10 8.12
C MET A 67 1.62 8.40 8.02
N ASP A 68 2.25 8.19 9.17
CA ASP A 68 3.49 7.42 9.26
C ASP A 68 3.32 6.00 8.66
N PRO A 69 4.24 5.52 7.81
CA PRO A 69 4.12 4.21 7.18
C PRO A 69 4.10 3.02 8.16
N GLN A 70 4.84 3.11 9.27
CA GLN A 70 4.86 2.06 10.30
C GLN A 70 3.53 2.04 11.07
N GLU A 71 3.01 3.19 11.46
CA GLU A 71 1.69 3.32 12.07
C GLU A 71 0.58 2.79 11.13
N ALA A 72 0.63 3.19 9.85
CA ALA A 72 -0.30 2.71 8.83
C ALA A 72 -0.23 1.19 8.65
N THR A 73 0.97 0.60 8.73
CA THR A 73 1.17 -0.85 8.67
C THR A 73 0.52 -1.55 9.86
N ASN A 74 0.76 -1.06 11.07
CA ASN A 74 0.21 -1.63 12.30
C ASN A 74 -1.33 -1.56 12.30
N LEU A 75 -1.91 -0.42 11.92
CA LEU A 75 -3.36 -0.26 11.82
C LEU A 75 -3.97 -1.16 10.74
N ARG A 76 -3.30 -1.31 9.59
CA ARG A 76 -3.73 -2.22 8.54
C ARG A 76 -3.75 -3.67 9.02
N GLN A 77 -2.70 -4.11 9.74
CA GLN A 77 -2.63 -5.46 10.30
C GLN A 77 -3.73 -5.70 11.33
N ALA A 78 -3.90 -4.79 12.32
CA ALA A 78 -4.93 -4.92 13.35
C ALA A 78 -6.34 -5.05 12.75
N ARG A 79 -6.62 -4.34 11.65
CA ARG A 79 -7.92 -4.43 10.96
C ARG A 79 -8.13 -5.75 10.23
N LEU A 80 -7.08 -6.33 9.65
CA LEU A 80 -7.15 -7.65 9.04
C LEU A 80 -7.44 -8.69 10.12
N GLU A 81 -6.75 -8.64 11.25
CA GLU A 81 -6.96 -9.54 12.38
C GLU A 81 -8.39 -9.45 12.93
N ILE A 82 -8.95 -8.24 13.07
CA ILE A 82 -10.35 -8.04 13.47
C ILE A 82 -11.31 -8.67 12.44
N ARG A 83 -11.06 -8.48 11.14
CA ARG A 83 -11.93 -9.01 10.09
C ARG A 83 -11.88 -10.54 10.02
N GLU A 84 -10.70 -11.13 10.23
CA GLU A 84 -10.52 -12.59 10.26
C GLU A 84 -11.05 -13.24 11.54
N SER A 85 -11.15 -12.46 12.62
CA SER A 85 -11.70 -12.91 13.91
C SER A 85 -13.24 -12.79 13.99
N GLN A 86 -13.90 -12.24 12.99
CA GLN A 86 -15.37 -12.20 12.93
C GLN A 86 -15.90 -13.48 12.26
N PRO A 87 -16.78 -14.24 12.95
CA PRO A 87 -17.35 -15.50 12.44
C PRO A 87 -18.35 -15.31 11.29
#